data_AF-A0A940BFW6-F1
#
_entry.id   AF-A0A940BFW6-F1
#
_cell.length_a   1.000
_cell.length_b   1.000
_cell.length_c   1.000
_cell.angle_alpha   90.00
_cell.angle_beta   90.00
_cell.angle_gamma   90.00
#
_symmetry.space_group_name_H-M   'P 1'
#
loop_
_entity.id
_entity.type
_entity.pdbx_description
1 polymer ?
#
loop_
_entity_poly.entity_id
_entity_poly.type
_entity_poly.pdbx_seq_one_letter_code
_entity_poly.pdbx_strand_id
1 'polypeptide(L)'
;MFEYDSETDTVSKVKKGDRFIELQKFNYDNSDKCVKLIVHDYQIKKIKETIGKDRLRKTKFSSQWAKDNILDFYPFELYEIEDDEKVGIPEIRIFTENIDIAIPQMMRWGHFDRLFRRNDEEAKEYLRKIRKEILDVAKAFECEQVIICADQGPTESIFDNMDMSADDLLEYTMSLKNRETHNGWFTKDWKANARYINFADYFKGTLNIKEEEYVVVVFDQPK
;
A
#
# COMPACT_ATOMS: atom_id res chain seq x y z
N MET A 1 -9.05 20.30 10.38
CA MET A 1 -9.88 20.77 9.26
C MET A 1 -9.40 22.14 8.82
N PHE A 2 -9.37 22.36 7.51
CA PHE A 2 -8.78 23.54 6.89
C PHE A 2 -9.71 24.11 5.82
N GLU A 3 -9.60 25.39 5.51
CA GLU A 3 -10.23 26.00 4.34
C GLU A 3 -9.22 26.84 3.58
N TYR A 4 -9.45 27.03 2.29
CA TYR A 4 -8.68 27.95 1.45
C TYR A 4 -9.57 29.10 1.03
N ASP A 5 -9.14 30.32 1.35
CA ASP A 5 -9.74 31.56 0.86
C ASP A 5 -8.96 32.03 -0.37
N SER A 6 -9.62 31.99 -1.53
CA SER A 6 -9.03 32.39 -2.82
C SER A 6 -8.86 33.90 -2.97
N GLU A 7 -9.61 34.72 -2.22
CA GLU A 7 -9.49 36.18 -2.28
C GLU A 7 -8.24 36.66 -1.54
N THR A 8 -7.95 36.05 -0.38
CA THR A 8 -6.80 36.40 0.45
C THR A 8 -5.58 35.50 0.25
N ASP A 9 -5.70 34.47 -0.59
CA ASP A 9 -4.71 33.41 -0.84
C ASP A 9 -4.18 32.82 0.47
N THR A 10 -5.10 32.50 1.39
CA THR A 10 -4.77 32.07 2.76
C THR A 10 -5.46 30.76 3.10
N VAL A 11 -4.70 29.82 3.67
CA VAL A 11 -5.22 28.58 4.27
C VAL A 11 -5.35 28.75 5.78
N SER A 12 -6.53 28.40 6.29
CA SER A 12 -6.88 28.58 7.71
C SER A 12 -7.50 27.36 8.34
N LYS A 13 -7.29 27.18 9.66
CA LYS A 13 -7.96 26.14 10.43
C LYS A 13 -9.42 26.52 10.66
N VAL A 14 -10.33 25.58 10.42
CA VAL A 14 -11.76 25.75 10.67
C VAL A 14 -12.26 24.88 11.82
N LYS A 15 -13.35 25.32 12.47
CA LYS A 15 -14.00 24.60 13.56
C LYS A 15 -14.79 23.38 13.08
N LYS A 16 -15.34 23.44 11.86
CA LYS A 16 -16.11 22.36 11.23
C LYS A 16 -15.63 22.20 9.80
N GLY A 17 -15.42 20.96 9.41
CA GLY A 17 -15.08 20.56 8.06
C GLY A 17 -15.15 19.04 7.96
N ASP A 18 -15.25 18.54 6.74
CA ASP A 18 -15.35 17.11 6.48
C ASP A 18 -13.95 16.49 6.40
N ARG A 19 -13.57 15.74 7.44
CA ARG A 19 -12.29 15.00 7.48
C ARG A 19 -12.27 13.92 6.41
N PHE A 20 -13.41 13.31 6.15
CA PHE A 20 -13.61 12.36 5.06
C PHE A 20 -14.96 12.63 4.41
N ILE A 21 -15.13 12.15 3.18
CA ILE A 21 -16.44 12.04 2.53
C ILE A 21 -16.72 10.58 2.20
N GLU A 22 -17.95 10.15 2.43
CA GLU A 22 -18.44 8.85 2.00
C GLU A 22 -18.97 9.00 0.56
N LEU A 23 -18.36 8.29 -0.38
CA LEU A 23 -18.80 8.29 -1.77
C LEU A 23 -19.88 7.23 -2.01
N GLN A 24 -19.69 6.06 -1.42
CA GLN A 24 -20.59 4.94 -1.58
C GLN A 24 -20.53 3.99 -0.39
N LYS A 25 -21.65 3.33 -0.13
CA LYS A 25 -21.80 2.27 0.86
C LYS A 25 -22.29 1.01 0.17
N PHE A 26 -21.63 -0.12 0.44
CA PHE A 26 -21.96 -1.42 -0.10
C PHE A 26 -22.32 -2.36 1.05
N ASN A 27 -23.50 -2.98 1.00
CA ASN A 27 -23.89 -3.99 1.97
C ASN A 27 -23.51 -5.38 1.45
N TYR A 28 -22.97 -6.23 2.31
CA TYR A 28 -22.75 -7.63 1.97
C TYR A 28 -24.09 -8.36 1.92
N ASP A 29 -24.41 -9.02 0.81
CA ASP A 29 -25.55 -9.93 0.55
C ASP A 29 -26.54 -10.14 1.73
N ASN A 30 -27.51 -9.24 1.89
CA ASN A 30 -28.57 -9.29 2.91
C ASN A 30 -28.09 -9.35 4.38
N SER A 31 -26.87 -8.92 4.65
CA SER A 31 -26.34 -8.73 6.01
C SER A 31 -26.37 -7.25 6.40
N ASP A 32 -26.29 -7.00 7.71
CA ASP A 32 -26.13 -5.65 8.25
C ASP A 32 -24.68 -5.14 8.13
N LYS A 33 -23.74 -5.98 7.65
CA LYS A 33 -22.34 -5.61 7.44
C LYS A 33 -22.19 -4.84 6.14
N CYS A 34 -21.34 -3.83 6.16
CA CYS A 34 -21.10 -3.00 4.99
C CYS A 34 -19.67 -2.52 4.91
N VAL A 35 -19.24 -2.25 3.68
CA VAL A 35 -18.01 -1.51 3.39
C VAL A 35 -18.34 -0.16 2.80
N LYS A 36 -17.45 0.81 3.04
CA LYS A 36 -17.61 2.18 2.56
C LYS A 36 -16.45 2.56 1.68
N LEU A 37 -16.75 3.11 0.52
CA LEU A 37 -15.78 3.81 -0.30
C LEU A 37 -15.74 5.27 0.16
N ILE A 38 -14.59 5.70 0.64
CA ILE A 38 -14.40 7.01 1.24
C ILE A 38 -13.18 7.72 0.66
N VAL A 39 -13.17 9.05 0.81
CA VAL A 39 -11.99 9.87 0.59
C VAL A 39 -11.61 10.48 1.93
N HIS A 40 -10.55 9.98 2.55
CA HIS A 40 -9.95 10.64 3.72
C HIS A 40 -9.19 11.90 3.35
N ASP A 41 -9.05 12.76 4.36
CA ASP A 41 -8.44 14.08 4.28
C ASP A 41 -8.96 14.90 3.11
N TYR A 42 -10.25 14.73 2.81
CA TYR A 42 -10.92 15.30 1.65
C TYR A 42 -10.68 16.81 1.53
N GLN A 43 -10.82 17.54 2.63
CA GLN A 43 -10.65 18.98 2.59
C GLN A 43 -9.19 19.40 2.33
N ILE A 44 -8.21 18.61 2.79
CA ILE A 44 -6.79 18.84 2.47
C ILE A 44 -6.55 18.59 0.99
N LYS A 45 -7.02 17.45 0.45
CA LYS A 45 -6.93 17.10 -0.97
C LYS A 45 -7.54 18.19 -1.85
N LYS A 46 -8.78 18.60 -1.54
CA LYS A 46 -9.49 19.67 -2.25
C LYS A 46 -8.73 20.99 -2.24
N ILE A 47 -8.14 21.39 -1.11
CA ILE A 47 -7.33 22.61 -1.02
C ILE A 47 -6.09 22.51 -1.92
N LYS A 48 -5.37 21.37 -1.87
CA LYS A 48 -4.18 21.15 -2.70
C LYS A 48 -4.50 21.17 -4.19
N GLU A 49 -5.59 20.51 -4.59
CA GLU A 49 -6.07 20.50 -5.97
C GLU A 49 -6.46 21.92 -6.43
N THR A 50 -7.19 22.65 -5.59
CA THR A 50 -7.65 24.01 -5.92
C THR A 50 -6.49 24.98 -6.10
N ILE A 51 -5.45 24.89 -5.25
CA ILE A 51 -4.31 25.81 -5.31
C ILE A 51 -3.31 25.38 -6.41
N GLY A 52 -3.08 24.07 -6.55
CA GLY A 52 -2.06 23.49 -7.41
C GLY A 52 -0.64 23.50 -6.79
N LYS A 53 0.18 22.51 -7.13
CA LYS A 53 1.50 22.22 -6.53
C LYS A 53 2.43 23.44 -6.50
N ASP A 54 2.51 24.19 -7.59
CA ASP A 54 3.46 25.31 -7.74
C ASP A 54 3.07 26.54 -6.91
N ARG A 55 1.76 26.77 -6.75
CA ARG A 55 1.24 27.89 -5.96
C ARG A 55 1.17 27.57 -4.48
N LEU A 56 0.97 26.30 -4.12
CA LEU A 56 0.80 25.85 -2.74
C LEU A 56 1.98 26.26 -1.85
N ARG A 57 3.21 26.26 -2.40
CA ARG A 57 4.43 26.70 -1.69
C ARG A 57 4.49 28.21 -1.40
N LYS A 58 3.68 29.01 -2.10
CA LYS A 58 3.65 30.48 -2.01
C LYS A 58 2.42 30.99 -1.26
N THR A 59 1.41 30.14 -1.05
CA THR A 59 0.18 30.44 -0.31
C THR A 59 0.48 30.82 1.14
N LYS A 60 -0.32 31.74 1.69
CA LYS A 60 -0.22 32.13 3.10
C LYS A 60 -0.90 31.11 3.99
N PHE A 61 -0.35 30.88 5.17
CA PHE A 61 -0.94 30.01 6.19
C PHE A 61 -1.19 30.84 7.44
N SER A 62 -2.39 30.77 8.00
CA SER A 62 -2.72 31.50 9.24
C SER A 62 -2.07 30.89 10.50
N SER A 63 -1.47 29.70 10.39
CA SER A 63 -0.68 29.10 11.46
C SER A 63 0.37 28.14 10.90
N GLN A 64 1.46 27.91 11.65
CA GLN A 64 2.46 26.90 11.33
C GLN A 64 1.84 25.51 11.27
N TRP A 65 0.92 25.18 12.19
CA TRP A 65 0.20 23.91 12.18
C TRP A 65 -0.57 23.67 10.87
N ALA A 66 -1.22 24.70 10.32
CA ALA A 66 -1.89 24.59 9.02
C ALA A 66 -0.91 24.43 7.87
N LYS A 67 0.25 25.07 7.96
CA LYS A 67 1.32 24.90 6.98
C LYS A 67 1.82 23.46 6.96
N ASP A 68 2.19 22.90 8.11
CA ASP A 68 2.76 21.55 8.20
C ASP A 68 1.75 20.49 7.72
N ASN A 69 0.49 20.57 8.16
CA ASN A 69 -0.55 19.61 7.75
C ASN A 69 -0.93 19.70 6.27
N ILE A 70 -0.71 20.83 5.61
CA ILE A 70 -1.04 20.99 4.19
C ILE A 70 0.18 20.73 3.31
N LEU A 71 1.38 21.12 3.73
CA LEU A 71 2.59 20.96 2.90
C LEU A 71 3.24 19.59 3.06
N ASP A 72 3.28 19.05 4.29
CA ASP A 72 4.07 17.84 4.59
C ASP A 72 3.24 16.56 4.46
N PHE A 73 1.92 16.68 4.57
CA PHE A 73 1.01 15.55 4.42
C PHE A 73 0.73 15.28 2.95
N TYR A 74 1.24 14.20 2.37
CA TYR A 74 0.92 13.79 0.99
C TYR A 74 -0.02 12.58 1.00
N PRO A 75 -1.35 12.78 0.92
CA PRO A 75 -2.26 11.67 0.76
C PRO A 75 -2.30 11.31 -0.72
N PHE A 76 -1.35 10.49 -1.16
CA PHE A 76 -1.33 9.94 -2.53
C PHE A 76 -2.49 8.96 -2.76
N GLU A 77 -3.06 8.45 -1.67
CA GLU A 77 -4.28 7.65 -1.66
C GLU A 77 -5.42 8.46 -2.27
N LEU A 78 -6.07 7.93 -3.30
CA LEU A 78 -7.27 8.51 -3.90
C LEU A 78 -8.50 8.14 -3.08
N TYR A 79 -8.65 6.85 -2.79
CA TYR A 79 -9.79 6.28 -2.10
C TYR A 79 -9.36 5.24 -1.08
N GLU A 80 -10.22 5.03 -0.09
CA GLU A 80 -10.10 3.96 0.89
C GLU A 80 -11.40 3.17 0.94
N ILE A 81 -11.27 1.86 1.15
CA ILE A 81 -12.38 0.97 1.47
C ILE A 81 -12.22 0.55 2.93
N GLU A 82 -13.19 0.95 3.75
CA GLU A 82 -13.23 0.62 5.18
C GLU A 82 -14.42 -0.30 5.49
N ASP A 83 -14.18 -1.26 6.38
CA ASP A 83 -15.23 -2.03 7.07
C ASP A 83 -15.83 -1.17 8.19
N ASP A 84 -17.17 -1.13 8.27
CA ASP A 84 -17.87 -0.34 9.28
C ASP A 84 -17.60 -0.80 10.73
N GLU A 85 -17.19 -2.06 10.94
CA GLU A 85 -16.78 -2.59 12.24
C GLU A 85 -15.35 -2.16 12.63
N LYS A 86 -14.49 -1.78 11.67
CA LYS A 86 -13.07 -1.41 11.89
C LYS A 86 -12.78 0.04 11.49
N VAL A 87 -13.53 0.96 12.07
CA VAL A 87 -13.39 2.40 11.82
C VAL A 87 -11.94 2.87 12.00
N GLY A 88 -11.36 3.43 10.93
CA GLY A 88 -10.03 4.06 10.95
C GLY A 88 -8.85 3.16 10.59
N ILE A 89 -9.08 1.93 10.13
CA ILE A 89 -8.05 1.11 9.49
C ILE A 89 -8.58 0.68 8.11
N PRO A 90 -8.11 1.30 7.00
CA PRO A 90 -8.55 0.92 5.67
C PRO A 90 -8.13 -0.52 5.36
N GLU A 91 -9.07 -1.30 4.84
CA GLU A 91 -8.80 -2.66 4.38
C GLU A 91 -8.12 -2.63 3.00
N ILE A 92 -8.47 -1.63 2.19
CA ILE A 92 -7.91 -1.39 0.86
C ILE A 92 -7.67 0.11 0.69
N ARG A 93 -6.49 0.47 0.19
CA ARG A 93 -6.13 1.84 -0.19
C ARG A 93 -5.84 1.87 -1.68
N ILE A 94 -6.48 2.79 -2.39
CA ILE A 94 -6.42 2.90 -3.83
C ILE A 94 -5.62 4.15 -4.18
N PHE A 95 -4.56 3.99 -4.94
CA PHE A 95 -3.72 5.06 -5.50
C PHE A 95 -3.98 5.17 -7.00
N THR A 96 -3.34 6.13 -7.67
CA THR A 96 -3.54 6.36 -9.11
C THR A 96 -3.28 5.13 -9.97
N GLU A 97 -2.19 4.40 -9.68
CA GLU A 97 -1.77 3.21 -10.44
C GLU A 97 -1.51 1.99 -9.55
N ASN A 98 -1.70 2.13 -8.24
CA ASN A 98 -1.32 1.11 -7.26
C ASN A 98 -2.48 0.86 -6.29
N ILE A 99 -2.55 -0.35 -5.73
CA ILE A 99 -3.55 -0.69 -4.72
C ILE A 99 -2.83 -1.40 -3.58
N ASP A 100 -2.97 -0.87 -2.37
CA ASP A 100 -2.52 -1.51 -1.15
C ASP A 100 -3.68 -2.27 -0.52
N ILE A 101 -3.45 -3.54 -0.22
CA ILE A 101 -4.46 -4.44 0.32
C ILE A 101 -3.83 -5.19 1.48
N ALA A 102 -4.48 -5.13 2.63
CA ALA A 102 -4.12 -5.97 3.76
C ALA A 102 -4.54 -7.42 3.45
N ILE A 103 -3.63 -8.23 2.92
CA ILE A 103 -3.86 -9.67 2.82
C ILE A 103 -3.71 -10.24 4.25
N PRO A 104 -4.74 -10.90 4.81
CA PRO A 104 -4.78 -11.32 6.21
C PRO A 104 -3.91 -12.57 6.45
N GLN A 105 -2.62 -12.48 6.13
CA GLN A 105 -1.63 -13.52 6.34
C GLN A 105 -0.35 -12.87 6.89
N MET A 106 -0.29 -12.73 8.21
CA MET A 106 0.91 -12.27 8.93
C MET A 106 1.95 -13.38 8.99
N MET A 107 2.61 -13.69 7.87
CA MET A 107 3.63 -14.74 7.83
C MET A 107 4.90 -14.24 7.17
N ARG A 108 6.03 -14.37 7.89
CA ARG A 108 7.36 -14.18 7.29
C ARG A 108 7.60 -15.23 6.21
N TRP A 109 8.41 -14.92 5.22
CA TRP A 109 8.74 -15.84 4.13
C TRP A 109 9.26 -17.21 4.61
N GLY A 110 10.04 -17.26 5.70
CA GLY A 110 10.49 -18.53 6.28
C GLY A 110 9.34 -19.47 6.72
N HIS A 111 8.15 -18.94 7.01
CA HIS A 111 6.98 -19.79 7.21
C HIS A 111 6.49 -20.41 5.90
N PHE A 112 6.43 -19.63 4.82
CA PHE A 112 6.12 -20.14 3.48
C PHE A 112 7.14 -21.20 3.05
N ASP A 113 8.44 -20.96 3.20
CA ASP A 113 9.49 -21.94 2.89
C ASP A 113 9.28 -23.27 3.64
N ARG A 114 8.98 -23.22 4.95
CA ARG A 114 8.65 -24.43 5.72
C ARG A 114 7.41 -25.15 5.19
N LEU A 115 6.35 -24.43 4.84
CA LEU A 115 5.15 -25.03 4.25
C LEU A 115 5.46 -25.71 2.92
N PHE A 116 6.23 -25.05 2.07
CA PHE A 116 6.61 -25.63 0.79
C PHE A 116 7.48 -26.90 0.95
N ARG A 117 8.40 -26.91 1.91
CA ARG A 117 9.28 -28.06 2.21
C ARG A 117 8.57 -29.24 2.86
N ARG A 118 7.55 -28.98 3.69
CA ARG A 118 6.80 -30.02 4.41
C ARG A 118 6.22 -31.08 3.47
N ASN A 119 5.89 -30.70 2.23
CA ASN A 119 5.41 -31.57 1.14
C ASN A 119 4.23 -32.51 1.52
N ASP A 120 3.55 -32.22 2.63
CA ASP A 120 2.32 -32.88 3.06
C ASP A 120 1.10 -32.19 2.42
N GLU A 121 -0.03 -32.89 2.37
CA GLU A 121 -1.23 -32.38 1.69
C GLU A 121 -1.85 -31.17 2.40
N GLU A 122 -1.71 -31.07 3.73
CA GLU A 122 -2.18 -29.91 4.50
C GLU A 122 -1.44 -28.63 4.06
N ALA A 123 -0.11 -28.69 4.01
CA ALA A 123 0.71 -27.56 3.60
C ALA A 123 0.47 -27.19 2.13
N LYS A 124 0.34 -28.18 1.23
CA LYS A 124 0.01 -27.92 -0.18
C LYS A 124 -1.33 -27.23 -0.33
N GLU A 125 -2.35 -27.69 0.40
CA GLU A 125 -3.69 -27.11 0.31
C GLU A 125 -3.73 -25.68 0.86
N TYR A 126 -3.05 -25.44 1.99
CA TYR A 126 -2.92 -24.09 2.54
C TYR A 126 -2.21 -23.13 1.58
N LEU A 127 -1.11 -23.56 0.94
CA LEU A 127 -0.40 -22.76 -0.07
C LEU A 127 -1.23 -22.49 -1.33
N ARG A 128 -2.01 -23.48 -1.79
CA ARG A 128 -2.95 -23.29 -2.92
C ARG A 128 -4.02 -22.27 -2.57
N LYS A 129 -4.56 -22.33 -1.35
CA LYS A 129 -5.56 -21.38 -0.86
C LYS A 129 -5.01 -19.95 -0.85
N ILE A 130 -3.82 -19.72 -0.27
CA ILE A 130 -3.21 -18.39 -0.24
C ILE A 130 -2.97 -17.85 -1.65
N ARG A 131 -2.39 -18.67 -2.54
CA ARG A 131 -2.15 -18.26 -3.92
C ARG A 131 -3.47 -17.88 -4.61
N LYS A 132 -4.52 -18.65 -4.39
CA LYS A 132 -5.85 -18.35 -4.95
C LYS A 132 -6.41 -17.05 -4.39
N GLU A 133 -6.27 -16.78 -3.09
CA GLU A 133 -6.70 -15.52 -2.47
C GLU A 133 -5.98 -14.32 -3.09
N ILE A 134 -4.65 -14.39 -3.26
CA ILE A 134 -3.86 -13.34 -3.93
C ILE A 134 -4.35 -13.13 -5.37
N LEU A 135 -4.54 -14.21 -6.13
CA LEU A 135 -4.99 -14.15 -7.52
C LEU A 135 -6.41 -13.60 -7.67
N ASP A 136 -7.34 -14.03 -6.82
CA ASP A 136 -8.73 -13.59 -6.87
C ASP A 136 -8.82 -12.08 -6.60
N VAL A 137 -8.04 -11.59 -5.64
CA VAL A 137 -7.94 -10.16 -5.32
C VAL A 137 -7.25 -9.38 -6.45
N ALA A 138 -6.06 -9.81 -6.88
CA ALA A 138 -5.34 -9.15 -7.97
C ALA A 138 -6.20 -9.06 -9.23
N LYS A 139 -6.93 -10.13 -9.57
CA LYS A 139 -7.85 -10.16 -10.70
C LYS A 139 -9.04 -9.22 -10.53
N ALA A 140 -9.63 -9.13 -9.33
CA ALA A 140 -10.76 -8.24 -9.08
C ALA A 140 -10.40 -6.76 -9.31
N PHE A 141 -9.13 -6.41 -9.12
CA PHE A 141 -8.59 -5.08 -9.33
C PHE A 141 -7.80 -4.93 -10.65
N GLU A 142 -7.83 -5.95 -11.51
CA GLU A 142 -7.10 -5.96 -12.79
C GLU A 142 -5.59 -5.74 -12.63
N CYS A 143 -5.03 -6.10 -11.48
CA CYS A 143 -3.60 -6.00 -11.21
C CYS A 143 -2.82 -7.01 -12.05
N GLU A 144 -1.81 -6.53 -12.78
CA GLU A 144 -0.91 -7.39 -13.56
C GLU A 144 0.21 -8.00 -12.70
N GLN A 145 0.52 -7.38 -11.56
CA GLN A 145 1.65 -7.74 -10.70
C GLN A 145 1.30 -7.54 -9.22
N VAL A 146 1.95 -8.30 -8.35
CA VAL A 146 1.75 -8.23 -6.89
C VAL A 146 3.08 -7.98 -6.20
N ILE A 147 3.11 -6.97 -5.33
CA ILE A 147 4.27 -6.70 -4.48
C ILE A 147 3.94 -7.22 -3.08
N ILE A 148 4.74 -8.16 -2.57
CA ILE A 148 4.62 -8.67 -1.20
C ILE A 148 5.90 -8.32 -0.48
N CYS A 149 5.82 -7.34 0.43
CA CYS A 149 6.96 -6.92 1.23
C CYS A 149 6.98 -7.65 2.57
N ALA A 150 8.16 -8.12 3.00
CA ALA A 150 8.35 -8.61 4.35
C ALA A 150 8.29 -7.46 5.38
N ASP A 151 7.72 -7.75 6.55
CA ASP A 151 7.63 -6.84 7.71
C ASP A 151 9.00 -6.37 8.27
N GLN A 152 10.11 -6.98 7.79
CA GLN A 152 11.49 -6.62 8.14
C GLN A 152 12.32 -6.30 6.88
N GLY A 153 11.70 -5.58 5.95
CA GLY A 153 12.26 -5.16 4.68
C GLY A 153 13.27 -3.99 4.77
N PRO A 154 13.47 -3.24 3.68
CA PRO A 154 14.32 -2.05 3.70
C PRO A 154 13.86 -1.09 4.80
N THR A 155 14.77 -0.26 5.32
CA THR A 155 14.42 0.77 6.30
C THR A 155 13.53 1.89 5.73
N GLU A 156 13.34 1.91 4.42
CA GLU A 156 12.51 2.86 3.68
C GLU A 156 11.12 2.25 3.46
N SER A 157 10.08 2.99 3.84
CA SER A 157 8.70 2.56 3.68
C SER A 157 8.32 2.59 2.20
N ILE A 158 7.83 1.47 1.65
CA ILE A 158 7.32 1.46 0.27
C ILE A 158 6.16 2.46 0.09
N PHE A 159 5.42 2.72 1.17
CA PHE A 159 4.32 3.67 1.19
C PHE A 159 4.74 5.11 0.88
N ASP A 160 6.00 5.46 1.10
CA ASP A 160 6.53 6.79 0.79
C ASP A 160 6.67 7.03 -0.73
N ASN A 161 6.52 5.99 -1.55
CA ASN A 161 6.72 6.00 -3.00
C ASN A 161 5.44 5.66 -3.79
N MET A 162 4.28 5.63 -3.14
CA MET A 162 3.01 5.22 -3.79
C MET A 162 2.46 6.24 -4.79
N ASP A 163 3.12 7.39 -4.95
CA ASP A 163 2.86 8.41 -5.96
C ASP A 163 3.54 8.15 -7.30
N MET A 164 4.44 7.17 -7.34
CA MET A 164 5.07 6.69 -8.57
C MET A 164 4.06 5.95 -9.46
N SER A 165 4.34 5.93 -10.76
CA SER A 165 3.65 5.03 -11.69
C SER A 165 3.86 3.57 -11.27
N ALA A 166 3.01 2.65 -11.72
CA ALA A 166 3.17 1.23 -11.37
C ALA A 166 4.52 0.67 -11.86
N ASP A 167 4.96 1.07 -13.05
CA ASP A 167 6.24 0.68 -13.63
C ASP A 167 7.43 1.26 -12.85
N ASP A 168 7.37 2.54 -12.48
CA ASP A 168 8.43 3.18 -11.68
C ASP A 168 8.49 2.59 -10.27
N LEU A 169 7.35 2.29 -9.65
CA LEU A 169 7.30 1.67 -8.33
C LEU A 169 7.87 0.25 -8.38
N LEU A 170 7.57 -0.51 -9.43
CA LEU A 170 8.17 -1.82 -9.67
C LEU A 170 9.69 -1.72 -9.87
N GLU A 171 10.16 -0.81 -10.72
CA GLU A 171 11.59 -0.59 -10.95
C GLU A 171 12.29 -0.16 -9.66
N TYR A 172 11.69 0.78 -8.92
CA TYR A 172 12.15 1.22 -7.62
C TYR A 172 12.29 0.02 -6.67
N THR A 173 11.26 -0.82 -6.58
CA THR A 173 11.23 -1.99 -5.71
C THR A 173 12.31 -3.00 -6.11
N MET A 174 12.55 -3.20 -7.41
CA MET A 174 13.65 -4.00 -7.95
C MET A 174 15.03 -3.41 -7.65
N SER A 175 15.14 -2.08 -7.63
CA SER A 175 16.39 -1.36 -7.38
C SER A 175 16.89 -1.48 -5.93
N LEU A 176 15.99 -1.79 -4.98
CA LEU A 176 16.31 -1.92 -3.54
C LEU A 176 17.43 -2.92 -3.28
N LYS A 177 17.60 -3.91 -4.17
CA LYS A 177 18.76 -4.83 -4.18
C LYS A 177 20.11 -4.13 -4.12
N ASN A 178 20.21 -2.97 -4.75
CA ASN A 178 21.46 -2.30 -5.06
C ASN A 178 21.72 -1.03 -4.21
N ARG A 179 20.72 -0.51 -3.48
CA ARG A 179 20.84 0.77 -2.75
C ARG A 179 21.70 0.67 -1.49
N GLU A 180 22.69 1.53 -1.31
CA GLU A 180 23.36 1.69 -0.01
C GLU A 180 22.44 2.36 1.00
N THR A 181 22.01 1.58 1.98
CA THR A 181 21.17 1.98 3.10
C THR A 181 22.01 2.59 4.22
N HIS A 182 21.55 3.66 4.84
CA HIS A 182 22.34 4.47 5.77
C HIS A 182 22.55 3.84 7.17
N ASN A 183 21.81 2.77 7.51
CA ASN A 183 21.90 2.11 8.81
C ASN A 183 22.40 0.66 8.68
N GLY A 184 23.62 0.39 9.17
CA GLY A 184 24.33 -0.89 8.96
C GLY A 184 23.74 -2.14 9.60
N TRP A 185 22.69 -2.03 10.43
CA TRP A 185 22.17 -3.15 11.25
C TRP A 185 21.19 -4.08 10.53
N PHE A 186 20.49 -3.60 9.49
CA PHE A 186 19.44 -4.39 8.79
C PHE A 186 19.81 -4.79 7.35
N THR A 187 21.01 -4.43 6.88
CA THR A 187 21.16 -4.08 5.47
C THR A 187 22.03 -5.01 4.65
N LYS A 188 23.01 -5.66 5.28
CA LYS A 188 23.76 -6.74 4.61
C LYS A 188 22.91 -7.99 4.45
N ASP A 189 22.19 -8.36 5.50
CA ASP A 189 21.36 -9.56 5.51
C ASP A 189 20.18 -9.39 4.56
N TRP A 190 19.48 -8.25 4.58
CA TRP A 190 18.44 -7.97 3.57
C TRP A 190 18.99 -8.12 2.15
N LYS A 191 20.13 -7.50 1.82
CA LYS A 191 20.63 -7.46 0.43
C LYS A 191 21.06 -8.83 -0.08
N ALA A 192 21.67 -9.62 0.79
CA ALA A 192 22.06 -10.98 0.45
C ALA A 192 20.83 -11.87 0.20
N ASN A 193 19.72 -11.59 0.86
CA ASN A 193 18.60 -12.50 1.01
C ASN A 193 17.32 -12.07 0.27
N ALA A 194 17.20 -10.83 -0.21
CA ALA A 194 16.03 -10.39 -0.96
C ALA A 194 15.91 -11.09 -2.32
N ARG A 195 14.71 -11.55 -2.66
CA ARG A 195 14.36 -12.27 -3.87
C ARG A 195 13.08 -11.68 -4.50
N TYR A 196 13.06 -11.70 -5.82
CA TYR A 196 11.92 -11.38 -6.66
C TYR A 196 11.58 -12.64 -7.44
N ILE A 197 10.34 -13.13 -7.37
CA ILE A 197 10.00 -14.47 -7.86
C ILE A 197 8.66 -14.48 -8.59
N ASN A 198 8.44 -15.49 -9.43
CA ASN A 198 7.11 -15.85 -9.93
C ASN A 198 6.61 -17.10 -9.19
N PHE A 199 5.35 -17.13 -8.76
CA PHE A 199 4.79 -18.31 -8.07
C PHE A 199 4.93 -19.59 -8.91
N ALA A 200 4.75 -19.51 -10.23
CA ALA A 200 4.87 -20.66 -11.11
C ALA A 200 6.26 -21.29 -11.07
N ASP A 201 7.31 -20.48 -10.95
CA ASP A 201 8.69 -20.96 -10.92
C ASP A 201 9.04 -21.62 -9.59
N TYR A 202 8.36 -21.22 -8.51
CA TYR A 202 8.44 -21.93 -7.24
C TYR A 202 7.83 -23.34 -7.36
N PHE A 203 6.59 -23.45 -7.86
CA PHE A 203 5.89 -24.74 -7.96
C PHE A 203 6.50 -25.71 -8.98
N LYS A 204 7.19 -25.20 -10.01
CA LYS A 204 7.95 -26.04 -10.96
C LYS A 204 9.24 -26.62 -10.35
N GLY A 205 9.59 -26.25 -9.12
CA GLY A 205 10.86 -26.62 -8.49
C GLY A 205 12.08 -25.96 -9.12
N THR A 206 11.87 -24.91 -9.92
CA THR A 206 12.95 -24.17 -10.60
C THR A 206 13.59 -23.10 -9.71
N LEU A 207 12.93 -22.75 -8.60
CA LEU A 207 13.45 -21.85 -7.57
C LEU A 207 13.67 -22.63 -6.27
N ASN A 208 14.89 -22.56 -5.72
CA ASN A 208 15.20 -23.03 -4.38
C ASN A 208 15.39 -21.81 -3.48
N ILE A 209 14.48 -21.63 -2.52
CA ILE A 209 14.48 -20.47 -1.63
C ILE A 209 14.83 -20.92 -0.21
N LYS A 210 15.74 -20.20 0.45
CA LYS A 210 16.19 -20.51 1.81
C LYS A 210 15.34 -19.79 2.86
N GLU A 211 15.37 -20.26 4.11
CA GLU A 211 14.57 -19.71 5.21
C GLU A 211 14.93 -18.24 5.50
N GLU A 212 16.19 -17.88 5.30
CA GLU A 212 16.72 -16.53 5.46
C GLU A 212 16.35 -15.57 4.32
N GLU A 213 15.86 -16.07 3.18
CA GLU A 213 15.52 -15.26 2.01
C GLU A 213 14.21 -14.47 2.20
N TYR A 214 14.19 -13.20 1.78
CA TYR A 214 13.02 -12.31 1.87
C TYR A 214 12.40 -12.16 0.50
N VAL A 215 11.08 -12.16 0.40
CA VAL A 215 10.38 -11.85 -0.84
C VAL A 215 9.94 -10.40 -0.82
N VAL A 216 10.19 -9.70 -1.92
CA VAL A 216 9.89 -8.27 -2.09
C VAL A 216 8.81 -8.08 -3.15
N VAL A 217 8.87 -8.86 -4.25
CA VAL A 217 7.87 -8.84 -5.32
C VAL A 217 7.54 -10.27 -5.70
N VAL A 218 6.26 -10.52 -5.95
CA VAL A 218 5.78 -11.80 -6.46
C VAL A 218 4.97 -11.60 -7.75
N PHE A 219 5.48 -12.15 -8.83
CA PHE A 219 4.75 -12.17 -10.09
C PHE A 219 3.75 -13.32 -10.10
N ASP A 220 2.48 -12.95 -9.98
CA ASP A 220 1.36 -13.81 -10.33
C ASP A 220 0.78 -13.27 -11.63
N GLN A 221 1.11 -13.90 -12.75
CA GLN A 221 0.42 -13.58 -14.00
C GLN A 221 -0.97 -14.20 -13.93
N PRO A 222 -2.06 -13.40 -13.96
CA PRO A 222 -3.39 -13.96 -14.19
C PRO A 222 -3.37 -14.67 -15.54
N LYS A 223 -3.67 -15.98 -15.54
CA LYS A 223 -3.84 -16.75 -16.76
C LYS A 223 -5.19 -16.47 -17.42
#